data_AF-Q74AS4-F1
#
_entry.id   AF-Q74AS4-F1
#
_cell.length_a   1.000
_cell.length_b   1.000
_cell.length_c   1.000
_cell.angle_alpha   90.00
_cell.angle_beta   90.00
_cell.angle_gamma   90.00
#
_symmetry.space_group_name_H-M   'P 1'
#
loop_
_entity.id
_entity.type
_entity.pdbx_description
1 polymer ?
#
loop_
_entity_poly.entity_id
_entity_poly.type
_entity_poly.pdbx_seq_one_letter_code
_entity_poly.pdbx_strand_id
1 'polypeptide(L)'
;MAKKLTLFLVFVAVAFVTATGCATPRAGLSRVGHAIQVGAFSDVKNAERLTARLQVRGIDAFYFKRDNGLYAVRFGDFPSREAARREARRLVADGMIGSYFIASPENLPVAKRETVIRKEPATIISRPKSDQPRSRPDNDRGSRDMGAIAARTAERFVGIPYRWGGDTVVDGMDCSGFVRAVYNLCGVNIPRTSREQFKVGDPIGREDLRDGDLVFFGASDDSINHVGIYVGDGRFVHAPRRGDDIKVSSLDENYFTTRFMGGRRYF
;
A
#
# COMPACT_ATOMS: atom_id res chain seq x y z
N MET A 1 -17.88 63.86 48.39
CA MET A 1 -18.24 63.30 47.07
C MET A 1 -17.08 62.45 46.58
N ALA A 2 -17.12 61.14 46.84
CA ALA A 2 -16.04 60.20 46.52
C ALA A 2 -16.36 59.44 45.23
N LYS A 3 -15.46 59.50 44.23
CA LYS A 3 -15.60 58.84 42.94
C LYS A 3 -15.35 57.33 43.09
N LYS A 4 -16.32 56.52 42.67
CA LYS A 4 -16.23 55.05 42.58
C LYS A 4 -15.22 54.66 41.48
N LEU A 5 -14.25 53.82 41.84
CA LEU A 5 -13.31 53.20 40.91
C LEU A 5 -13.87 51.82 40.51
N THR A 6 -14.33 51.70 39.27
CA THR A 6 -14.88 50.45 38.72
C THR A 6 -13.74 49.68 38.06
N LEU A 7 -13.34 48.55 38.66
CA LEU A 7 -12.33 47.64 38.16
C LEU A 7 -12.94 46.72 37.09
N PHE A 8 -12.55 46.88 35.82
CA PHE A 8 -12.91 45.97 34.73
C PHE A 8 -11.87 44.84 34.67
N LEU A 9 -12.29 43.61 35.02
CA LEU A 9 -11.48 42.41 34.87
C LEU A 9 -11.65 41.88 33.44
N VAL A 10 -10.61 41.94 32.62
CA VAL A 10 -10.58 41.34 31.28
C VAL A 10 -10.12 39.88 31.41
N PHE A 11 -11.03 38.93 31.23
CA PHE A 11 -10.69 37.51 31.08
C PHE A 11 -10.30 37.24 29.63
N VAL A 12 -9.00 37.03 29.37
CA VAL A 12 -8.51 36.49 28.10
C VAL A 12 -8.68 34.97 28.14
N ALA A 13 -9.72 34.46 27.49
CA ALA A 13 -9.90 33.03 27.27
C ALA A 13 -8.96 32.59 26.15
N VAL A 14 -7.81 32.02 26.51
CA VAL A 14 -6.93 31.32 25.57
C VAL A 14 -7.56 29.96 25.27
N ALA A 15 -8.26 29.87 24.14
CA ALA A 15 -8.78 28.60 23.64
C ALA A 15 -7.60 27.76 23.14
N PHE A 16 -7.17 26.78 23.94
CA PHE A 16 -6.28 25.71 23.47
C PHE A 16 -7.08 24.85 22.48
N VAL A 17 -6.90 25.10 21.18
CA VAL A 17 -7.33 24.16 20.14
C VAL A 17 -6.40 22.96 20.22
N THR A 18 -6.83 21.93 20.93
CA THR A 18 -6.20 20.61 20.83
C THR A 18 -6.51 20.06 19.45
N ALA A 19 -5.60 20.27 18.50
CA ALA A 19 -5.61 19.58 17.23
C ALA A 19 -5.37 18.09 17.50
N THR A 20 -6.45 17.34 17.64
CA THR A 20 -6.44 15.89 17.44
C THR A 20 -6.06 15.65 15.98
N GLY A 21 -4.78 15.39 15.74
CA GLY A 21 -4.26 14.97 14.44
C GLY A 21 -4.77 13.57 14.09
N CYS A 22 -6.02 13.47 13.66
CA CYS A 22 -6.44 12.40 12.77
C CYS A 22 -5.81 12.71 11.41
N ALA A 23 -4.85 11.89 10.97
CA ALA A 23 -4.38 11.93 9.60
C ALA A 23 -5.60 11.79 8.67
N THR A 24 -5.91 12.88 7.97
CA THR A 24 -6.97 12.92 6.96
C THR A 24 -6.67 11.84 5.92
N PRO A 25 -7.64 11.01 5.50
CA PRO A 25 -7.43 10.07 4.40
C PRO A 25 -6.87 10.83 3.19
N ARG A 26 -5.73 10.38 2.64
CA ARG A 26 -5.16 10.95 1.40
C ARG A 26 -6.25 10.84 0.31
N ALA A 27 -6.68 11.96 -0.25
CA ALA A 27 -7.79 11.98 -1.20
C ALA A 27 -7.55 10.99 -2.35
N GLY A 28 -8.46 10.04 -2.54
CA GLY A 28 -8.38 9.02 -3.59
C GLY A 28 -7.53 7.77 -3.27
N LEU A 29 -6.88 7.69 -2.11
CA LEU A 29 -6.22 6.47 -1.61
C LEU A 29 -6.98 5.91 -0.41
N SER A 30 -7.26 4.61 -0.44
CA SER A 30 -7.85 3.91 0.70
C SER A 30 -6.96 2.77 1.16
N ARG A 31 -6.92 2.52 2.47
CA ARG A 31 -6.35 1.28 2.99
C ARG A 31 -7.27 0.14 2.60
N VAL A 32 -6.69 -0.98 2.17
CA VAL A 32 -7.45 -2.21 1.95
C VAL A 32 -8.10 -2.62 3.27
N GLY A 33 -9.37 -2.97 3.23
CA GLY A 33 -10.15 -3.48 4.35
C GLY A 33 -9.79 -4.92 4.71
N HIS A 34 -10.75 -5.64 5.30
CA HIS A 34 -10.56 -7.05 5.62
C HIS A 34 -10.53 -7.86 4.32
N ALA A 35 -9.63 -8.83 4.24
CA ALA A 35 -9.54 -9.74 3.10
C ALA A 35 -9.83 -11.18 3.53
N ILE A 36 -10.35 -11.99 2.62
CA ILE A 36 -10.48 -13.43 2.82
C ILE A 36 -9.20 -14.07 2.28
N GLN A 37 -8.43 -14.69 3.17
CA GLN A 37 -7.27 -15.49 2.81
C GLN A 37 -7.65 -16.95 2.70
N VAL A 38 -7.30 -17.58 1.58
CA VAL A 38 -7.52 -18.98 1.28
C VAL A 38 -6.23 -19.66 0.84
N GLY A 39 -6.03 -20.88 1.34
CA GLY A 39 -4.86 -21.68 1.01
C GLY A 39 -3.53 -21.16 1.58
N ALA A 40 -2.59 -22.10 1.73
CA ALA A 40 -1.19 -21.86 2.02
C ALA A 40 -0.41 -22.95 1.30
N PHE A 41 0.05 -22.65 0.09
CA PHE A 41 0.61 -23.63 -0.84
C PHE A 41 2.12 -23.58 -0.79
N SER A 42 2.79 -24.73 -0.74
CA SER A 42 4.24 -24.81 -0.92
C SER A 42 4.67 -24.64 -2.39
N ASP A 43 3.79 -25.00 -3.32
CA ASP A 43 3.97 -24.86 -4.77
C ASP A 43 3.14 -23.69 -5.31
N VAL A 44 3.81 -22.77 -6.02
CA VAL A 44 3.21 -21.60 -6.65
C VAL A 44 2.10 -21.96 -7.65
N LYS A 45 2.23 -23.08 -8.38
CA LYS A 45 1.23 -23.51 -9.38
C LYS A 45 -0.12 -23.84 -8.74
N ASN A 46 -0.12 -24.26 -7.48
CA ASN A 46 -1.36 -24.49 -6.74
C ASN A 46 -2.06 -23.18 -6.36
N ALA A 47 -1.29 -22.19 -5.94
CA ALA A 47 -1.81 -20.86 -5.65
C ALA A 47 -2.38 -20.23 -6.92
N GLU A 48 -1.65 -20.29 -8.04
CA GLU A 48 -2.07 -19.83 -9.36
C GLU A 48 -3.39 -20.46 -9.80
N ARG A 49 -3.51 -21.79 -9.74
CA ARG A 49 -4.74 -22.50 -10.11
C ARG A 49 -5.94 -22.09 -9.27
N LEU A 50 -5.75 -21.89 -7.96
CA LEU A 50 -6.84 -21.44 -7.10
C LEU A 50 -7.23 -20.00 -7.41
N THR A 51 -6.25 -19.11 -7.56
CA THR A 51 -6.46 -17.71 -7.95
C THR A 51 -7.23 -17.63 -9.28
N ALA A 52 -6.79 -18.37 -10.30
CA ALA A 52 -7.46 -18.44 -11.60
C ALA A 52 -8.93 -18.88 -11.48
N ARG A 53 -9.19 -19.90 -10.67
CA ARG A 53 -10.54 -20.46 -10.46
C ARG A 53 -11.50 -19.44 -9.82
N LEU A 54 -10.98 -18.59 -8.95
CA LEU A 54 -11.72 -17.51 -8.30
C LEU A 54 -11.96 -16.34 -9.28
N GLN A 55 -10.94 -15.95 -10.03
CA GLN A 55 -11.02 -14.86 -11.02
C GLN A 55 -12.00 -15.14 -12.16
N VAL A 56 -12.02 -16.37 -12.69
CA VAL A 56 -13.02 -16.78 -13.73
C VAL A 56 -14.46 -16.63 -13.24
N ARG A 57 -14.68 -16.62 -11.92
CA ARG A 57 -16.00 -16.43 -11.29
C ARG A 57 -16.24 -14.99 -10.82
N GLY A 58 -15.42 -14.04 -11.26
CA GLY A 58 -15.56 -12.62 -10.94
C GLY A 58 -15.04 -12.24 -9.56
N ILE A 59 -14.26 -13.11 -8.90
CA ILE A 59 -13.62 -12.79 -7.61
C ILE A 59 -12.23 -12.27 -7.88
N ASP A 60 -11.97 -11.01 -7.54
CA ASP A 60 -10.64 -10.39 -7.65
C ASP A 60 -9.69 -10.96 -6.59
N ALA A 61 -9.12 -12.12 -6.92
CA ALA A 61 -8.18 -12.85 -6.09
C ALA A 61 -6.75 -12.65 -6.58
N PHE A 62 -5.81 -12.67 -5.64
CA PHE A 62 -4.38 -12.60 -5.90
C PHE A 62 -3.65 -13.54 -4.95
N TYR A 63 -2.40 -13.90 -5.25
CA TYR A 63 -1.58 -14.69 -4.34
C TYR A 63 -0.24 -14.01 -4.05
N PHE A 64 0.37 -14.36 -2.93
CA PHE A 64 1.67 -13.82 -2.52
C PHE A 64 2.45 -14.82 -1.67
N LYS A 65 3.78 -14.71 -1.72
CA LYS A 65 4.68 -15.52 -0.90
C LYS A 65 4.82 -14.92 0.49
N ARG A 66 4.61 -15.73 1.52
CA ARG A 66 4.80 -15.37 2.93
C ARG A 66 6.25 -15.59 3.36
N ASP A 67 6.62 -15.01 4.49
CA ASP A 67 7.96 -15.13 5.12
C ASP A 67 8.40 -16.59 5.33
N ASN A 68 7.44 -17.51 5.51
CA ASN A 68 7.69 -18.95 5.68
C ASN A 68 7.77 -19.73 4.35
N GLY A 69 7.84 -19.04 3.21
CA GLY A 69 7.95 -19.64 1.89
C GLY A 69 6.64 -20.14 1.27
N LEU A 70 5.52 -20.10 1.99
CA LEU A 70 4.22 -20.52 1.50
C LEU A 70 3.51 -19.42 0.71
N TYR A 71 2.80 -19.80 -0.35
CA TYR A 71 1.97 -18.94 -1.16
C TYR A 71 0.53 -18.91 -0.61
N ALA A 72 0.04 -17.75 -0.22
CA ALA A 72 -1.33 -17.56 0.24
C ALA A 72 -2.13 -16.81 -0.82
N VAL A 73 -3.39 -17.20 -1.04
CA VAL A 73 -4.32 -16.51 -1.93
C VAL A 73 -5.22 -15.61 -1.07
N ARG A 74 -5.47 -14.37 -1.50
CA ARG A 74 -6.36 -13.43 -0.84
C ARG A 74 -7.30 -12.79 -1.85
N PHE A 75 -8.48 -12.41 -1.39
CA PHE A 75 -9.43 -11.66 -2.19
C PHE A 75 -10.37 -10.84 -1.32
N GLY A 76 -10.98 -9.85 -1.95
CA GLY A 76 -11.99 -8.98 -1.36
C GLY A 76 -11.41 -7.86 -0.49
N ASP A 77 -12.20 -6.80 -0.42
CA ASP A 77 -11.97 -5.60 0.37
C ASP A 77 -13.24 -5.32 1.16
N PHE A 78 -13.32 -5.92 2.35
CA PHE A 78 -14.52 -5.87 3.16
C PHE A 78 -14.42 -4.80 4.25
N PRO A 79 -15.48 -4.00 4.46
CA PRO A 79 -15.47 -2.93 5.46
C PRO A 79 -15.37 -3.47 6.90
N SER A 80 -15.71 -4.74 7.13
CA SER A 80 -15.60 -5.38 8.44
C SER A 80 -15.24 -6.87 8.34
N ARG A 81 -14.71 -7.40 9.44
CA ARG A 81 -14.42 -8.83 9.61
C ARG A 81 -15.70 -9.65 9.40
N GLU A 82 -16.84 -9.17 9.86
CA GLU A 82 -18.15 -9.80 9.75
C GLU A 82 -18.62 -9.85 8.30
N ALA A 83 -18.42 -8.76 7.52
CA ALA A 83 -18.72 -8.74 6.10
C ALA A 83 -17.87 -9.76 5.34
N ALA A 84 -16.55 -9.80 5.61
CA ALA A 84 -15.65 -10.79 5.05
C ALA A 84 -16.05 -12.23 5.43
N ARG A 85 -16.42 -12.48 6.70
CA ARG A 85 -16.90 -13.80 7.14
C ARG A 85 -18.18 -14.22 6.45
N ARG A 86 -19.13 -13.32 6.25
CA ARG A 86 -20.40 -13.61 5.58
C ARG A 86 -20.14 -14.06 4.15
N GLU A 87 -19.30 -13.32 3.43
CA GLU A 87 -18.94 -13.67 2.06
C GLU A 87 -18.13 -14.96 1.99
N ALA A 88 -17.15 -15.15 2.87
CA ALA A 88 -16.40 -16.40 2.94
C ALA A 88 -17.31 -17.61 3.18
N ARG A 89 -18.29 -17.51 4.09
CA ARG A 89 -19.26 -18.59 4.34
C ARG A 89 -20.12 -18.88 3.11
N ARG A 90 -20.52 -17.85 2.36
CA ARG A 90 -21.24 -18.02 1.10
C ARG A 90 -20.40 -18.81 0.10
N LEU A 91 -19.14 -18.43 -0.08
CA LEU A 91 -18.22 -19.10 -1.00
C LEU A 91 -17.87 -20.54 -0.56
N VAL A 92 -17.83 -20.82 0.74
CA VAL A 92 -17.70 -22.19 1.25
C VAL A 92 -18.96 -23.01 0.94
N ALA A 93 -20.14 -22.44 1.18
CA ALA A 93 -21.41 -23.12 0.88
C ALA A 93 -21.55 -23.42 -0.62
N ASP A 94 -21.06 -22.53 -1.48
CA ASP A 94 -21.02 -22.69 -2.93
C ASP A 94 -19.88 -23.64 -3.39
N GLY A 95 -19.12 -24.24 -2.46
CA GLY A 95 -18.01 -25.14 -2.77
C GLY A 95 -16.81 -24.46 -3.45
N MET A 96 -16.76 -23.13 -3.44
CA MET A 96 -15.75 -22.36 -4.15
C MET A 96 -14.42 -22.27 -3.40
N ILE A 97 -14.48 -22.23 -2.06
CA ILE A 97 -13.30 -22.20 -1.20
C ILE A 97 -13.43 -23.24 -0.09
N GLY A 98 -12.29 -23.76 0.38
CA GLY A 98 -12.23 -24.65 1.54
C GLY A 98 -12.02 -23.88 2.83
N SER A 99 -10.95 -24.20 3.57
CA SER A 99 -10.55 -23.46 4.76
C SER A 99 -10.15 -22.02 4.41
N TYR A 100 -10.66 -21.06 5.18
CA TYR A 100 -10.34 -19.64 5.03
C TYR A 100 -9.93 -19.01 6.36
N PHE A 101 -9.20 -17.91 6.26
CA PHE A 101 -8.87 -17.01 7.36
C PHE A 101 -9.25 -15.59 6.97
N ILE A 102 -9.87 -14.83 7.88
CA ILE A 102 -10.12 -13.41 7.63
C ILE A 102 -8.86 -12.65 8.01
N ALA A 103 -8.13 -12.20 6.99
CA ALA A 103 -7.02 -11.30 7.16
C ALA A 103 -7.55 -9.92 7.53
N SER A 104 -7.37 -9.54 8.79
CA SER A 104 -7.51 -8.15 9.21
C SER A 104 -6.60 -7.25 8.37
N PRO A 105 -6.98 -5.98 8.15
CA PRO A 105 -6.10 -5.02 7.50
C PRO A 105 -4.75 -4.93 8.23
N GLU A 106 -4.71 -5.11 9.55
CA GLU A 106 -3.51 -5.20 10.42
C GLU A 106 -2.53 -6.36 10.10
N ASN A 107 -3.02 -7.42 9.45
CA ASN A 107 -2.27 -8.61 9.06
C ASN A 107 -1.94 -8.65 7.56
N LEU A 108 -2.24 -7.57 6.83
CA LEU A 108 -1.56 -7.25 5.58
C LEU A 108 -0.11 -6.86 5.92
N PRO A 109 0.87 -7.06 5.00
CA PRO A 109 2.29 -6.78 5.26
C PRO A 109 2.61 -5.41 5.88
N VAL A 110 1.67 -4.47 5.79
CA VAL A 110 1.75 -3.05 6.14
C VAL A 110 1.38 -2.74 7.59
N ALA A 111 0.58 -3.56 8.26
CA ALA A 111 -0.25 -3.01 9.32
C ALA A 111 0.11 -3.49 10.74
N LYS A 112 1.39 -3.81 10.94
CA LYS A 112 2.04 -3.77 12.25
C LYS A 112 2.69 -2.41 12.50
N ARG A 113 1.97 -1.53 13.22
CA ARG A 113 2.35 -0.46 14.17
C ARG A 113 1.12 0.48 14.23
N GLU A 114 0.51 0.84 15.36
CA GLU A 114 0.99 1.17 16.71
C GLU A 114 -0.22 1.03 17.69
N THR A 115 -0.06 0.30 18.79
CA THR A 115 -0.87 0.53 20.01
C THR A 115 0.05 0.39 21.20
N VAL A 116 0.78 1.47 21.50
CA VAL A 116 1.31 1.70 22.84
C VAL A 116 0.55 2.91 23.38
N ILE A 117 -0.61 2.64 23.98
CA ILE A 117 -1.25 3.60 24.86
C ILE A 117 -0.35 3.69 26.09
N ARG A 118 0.45 4.76 26.18
CA ARG A 118 1.12 5.12 27.42
C ARG A 118 0.05 5.44 28.46
N LYS A 119 0.08 4.75 29.60
CA LYS A 119 -0.58 5.18 30.81
C LYS A 119 0.49 5.24 31.91
N GLU A 120 0.81 6.45 32.33
CA GLU A 120 1.49 6.77 33.58
C GLU A 120 0.75 8.00 34.16
N PRO A 121 0.68 8.21 35.49
CA PRO A 121 1.90 8.32 36.32
C PRO A 121 1.82 7.87 37.81
N ALA A 122 2.96 8.09 38.50
CA ALA A 122 3.25 8.19 39.95
C ALA A 122 3.99 6.95 40.54
N THR A 123 5.14 7.00 41.23
CA THR A 123 5.74 8.02 42.14
C THR A 123 7.27 7.83 42.32
N ILE A 124 8.01 8.95 42.34
CA ILE A 124 9.28 9.35 43.02
C ILE A 124 10.09 8.29 43.79
N ILE A 125 11.40 8.10 43.45
CA ILE A 125 12.59 8.14 44.36
C ILE A 125 13.86 8.53 43.53
N SER A 126 14.75 9.30 44.15
CA SER A 126 15.82 10.17 43.64
C SER A 126 17.23 9.56 43.45
N ARG A 127 18.06 10.27 42.64
CA ARG A 127 19.56 10.33 42.51
C ARG A 127 20.29 9.34 41.57
N PRO A 128 21.54 9.63 41.12
CA PRO A 128 22.07 10.86 40.48
C PRO A 128 22.70 10.58 39.08
N LYS A 129 22.97 11.65 38.31
CA LYS A 129 23.61 11.63 36.98
C LYS A 129 25.02 11.00 37.01
N SER A 130 25.30 10.09 36.07
CA SER A 130 26.65 9.86 35.54
C SER A 130 26.60 9.77 34.01
N ASP A 131 27.46 10.57 33.37
CA ASP A 131 27.61 10.70 31.93
C ASP A 131 27.96 9.40 31.22
N GLN A 132 27.23 9.09 30.15
CA GLN A 132 27.66 8.56 28.85
C GLN A 132 26.46 7.88 28.14
N PRO A 133 25.99 8.36 26.98
CA PRO A 133 25.11 7.57 26.14
C PRO A 133 25.95 6.48 25.46
N ARG A 134 25.93 5.27 26.03
CA ARG A 134 26.24 4.06 25.26
C ARG A 134 25.15 3.95 24.19
N SER A 135 25.52 4.14 22.93
CA SER A 135 24.66 3.88 21.78
C SER A 135 24.15 2.44 21.87
N ARG A 136 22.87 2.28 22.22
CA ARG A 136 22.15 1.02 22.05
C ARG A 136 21.98 0.81 20.54
N PRO A 137 22.20 -0.40 20.01
CA PRO A 137 21.94 -0.66 18.60
C PRO A 137 20.46 -0.41 18.35
N ASP A 138 20.16 0.48 17.41
CA ASP A 138 18.80 0.70 16.93
C ASP A 138 18.24 -0.62 16.43
N ASN A 139 17.32 -1.19 17.20
CA ASN A 139 16.57 -2.36 16.81
C ASN A 139 15.40 -1.90 15.92
N ASP A 140 15.70 -1.32 14.76
CA ASP A 140 14.70 -1.04 13.71
C ASP A 140 14.45 -2.30 12.86
N ARG A 141 14.07 -3.39 13.52
CA ARG A 141 13.51 -4.57 12.86
C ARG A 141 11.97 -4.48 12.86
N GLY A 142 11.39 -3.36 12.41
CA GLY A 142 9.94 -3.21 12.55
C GLY A 142 9.18 -2.21 11.67
N SER A 143 9.76 -1.15 11.11
CA SER A 143 9.09 -0.45 9.99
C SER A 143 9.59 -1.06 8.70
N ARG A 144 8.87 -2.05 8.18
CA ARG A 144 9.18 -2.56 6.85
C ARG A 144 8.95 -1.42 5.86
N ASP A 145 10.01 -0.97 5.19
CA ASP A 145 9.93 0.00 4.11
C ASP A 145 8.95 -0.53 3.05
N MET A 146 7.77 0.09 2.99
CA MET A 146 6.68 -0.35 2.13
C MET A 146 6.98 -0.09 0.65
N GLY A 147 7.74 0.96 0.35
CA GLY A 147 8.22 1.22 -0.99
C GLY A 147 9.12 0.08 -1.47
N ALA A 148 10.09 -0.31 -0.64
CA ALA A 148 10.97 -1.45 -0.91
C ALA A 148 10.20 -2.79 -1.01
N ILE A 149 9.13 -2.98 -0.24
CA ILE A 149 8.25 -4.15 -0.40
C ILE A 149 7.51 -4.12 -1.73
N ALA A 150 6.94 -2.97 -2.12
CA ALA A 150 6.23 -2.81 -3.39
C ALA A 150 7.17 -3.06 -4.58
N ALA A 151 8.38 -2.53 -4.55
CA ALA A 151 9.42 -2.78 -5.56
C ALA A 151 9.74 -4.27 -5.70
N ARG A 152 10.09 -4.96 -4.61
CA ARG A 152 10.36 -6.42 -4.64
C ARG A 152 9.14 -7.25 -5.03
N THR A 153 7.94 -6.76 -4.72
CA THR A 153 6.69 -7.43 -5.12
C THR A 153 6.47 -7.28 -6.62
N ALA A 154 6.69 -6.09 -7.17
CA ALA A 154 6.62 -5.81 -8.61
C ALA A 154 7.51 -6.75 -9.42
N GLU A 155 8.75 -6.99 -8.97
CA GLU A 155 9.67 -7.92 -9.63
C GLU A 155 9.12 -9.36 -9.76
N ARG A 156 8.19 -9.78 -8.89
CA ARG A 156 7.57 -11.12 -8.95
C ARG A 156 6.55 -11.27 -10.09
N PHE A 157 6.14 -10.17 -10.70
CA PHE A 157 5.19 -10.17 -11.81
C PHE A 157 5.90 -10.21 -13.17
N VAL A 158 7.23 -10.09 -13.21
CA VAL A 158 8.02 -10.16 -14.45
C VAL A 158 7.73 -11.48 -15.18
N GLY A 159 7.45 -11.39 -16.47
CA GLY A 159 7.08 -12.52 -17.35
C GLY A 159 5.57 -12.75 -17.50
N ILE A 160 4.71 -12.00 -16.79
CA ILE A 160 3.26 -12.06 -17.03
C ILE A 160 2.93 -11.32 -18.35
N PRO A 161 2.15 -11.90 -19.27
CA PRO A 161 1.82 -11.25 -20.53
C PRO A 161 1.04 -9.95 -20.36
N TYR A 162 1.31 -8.98 -21.24
CA TYR A 162 0.49 -7.77 -21.31
C TYR A 162 -0.90 -8.07 -21.89
N ARG A 163 -1.94 -7.53 -21.26
CA ARG A 163 -3.30 -7.49 -21.82
C ARG A 163 -3.98 -6.17 -21.55
N TRP A 164 -4.44 -5.50 -22.60
CA TRP A 164 -5.20 -4.24 -22.48
C TRP A 164 -6.46 -4.46 -21.64
N GLY A 165 -6.66 -3.64 -20.61
CA GLY A 165 -7.77 -3.77 -19.66
C GLY A 165 -7.59 -4.92 -18.67
N GLY A 166 -6.55 -5.73 -18.82
CA GLY A 166 -6.27 -6.88 -17.96
C GLY A 166 -5.77 -6.45 -16.59
N ASP A 167 -6.20 -7.18 -15.57
CA ASP A 167 -5.84 -6.96 -14.17
C ASP A 167 -5.60 -8.28 -13.42
N THR A 168 -5.42 -9.40 -14.14
CA THR A 168 -5.17 -10.72 -13.55
C THR A 168 -3.87 -11.35 -14.05
N VAL A 169 -3.24 -12.16 -13.21
CA VAL A 169 -1.98 -12.85 -13.56
C VAL A 169 -2.18 -13.92 -14.65
N VAL A 170 -3.41 -14.41 -14.79
CA VAL A 170 -3.77 -15.53 -15.67
C VAL A 170 -4.07 -15.04 -17.07
N ASP A 171 -4.88 -13.99 -17.17
CA ASP A 171 -5.30 -13.42 -18.44
C ASP A 171 -4.26 -12.43 -18.99
N GLY A 172 -3.34 -11.98 -18.15
CA GLY A 172 -2.41 -10.90 -18.42
C GLY A 172 -2.90 -9.57 -17.88
N MET A 173 -1.99 -8.60 -17.80
CA MET A 173 -2.22 -7.32 -17.14
C MET A 173 -1.87 -6.13 -18.04
N ASP A 174 -2.60 -5.02 -17.92
CA ASP A 174 -2.11 -3.73 -18.43
C ASP A 174 -1.26 -3.01 -17.38
N CYS A 175 -0.63 -1.90 -17.78
CA CYS A 175 0.28 -1.16 -16.92
C CYS A 175 -0.37 -0.75 -15.60
N SER A 176 -1.54 -0.13 -15.65
CA SER A 176 -2.25 0.34 -14.46
C SER A 176 -2.89 -0.78 -13.63
N GLY A 177 -3.32 -1.89 -14.26
CA GLY A 177 -3.85 -3.08 -13.60
C GLY A 177 -2.76 -3.81 -12.82
N PHE A 178 -1.57 -3.96 -13.43
CA PHE A 178 -0.37 -4.48 -12.77
C PHE A 178 0.00 -3.65 -11.54
N VAL A 179 0.13 -2.34 -11.69
CA VAL A 179 0.51 -1.46 -10.57
C VAL A 179 -0.52 -1.54 -9.45
N ARG A 180 -1.82 -1.55 -9.79
CA ARG A 180 -2.91 -1.72 -8.82
C ARG A 180 -2.80 -3.05 -8.07
N ALA A 181 -2.51 -4.15 -8.77
CA ALA A 181 -2.36 -5.46 -8.12
C ALA A 181 -1.22 -5.46 -7.09
N VAL A 182 -0.06 -4.87 -7.42
CA VAL A 182 1.08 -4.76 -6.49
C VAL A 182 0.74 -3.88 -5.28
N TYR A 183 0.07 -2.75 -5.50
CA TYR A 183 -0.29 -1.84 -4.41
C TYR A 183 -1.38 -2.42 -3.50
N ASN A 184 -2.35 -3.15 -4.06
CA ASN A 184 -3.35 -3.89 -3.28
C ASN A 184 -2.69 -4.97 -2.40
N LEU A 185 -1.69 -5.69 -2.94
CA LEU A 185 -0.85 -6.62 -2.17
C LEU A 185 -0.12 -5.93 -1.02
N CYS A 186 0.25 -4.67 -1.23
CA CYS A 186 0.84 -3.78 -0.25
C CYS A 186 -0.21 -2.98 0.55
N GLY A 187 -1.46 -3.44 0.60
CA GLY A 187 -2.50 -2.88 1.48
C GLY A 187 -2.99 -1.47 1.13
N VAL A 188 -2.69 -0.97 -0.06
CA VAL A 188 -3.15 0.33 -0.55
C VAL A 188 -3.95 0.14 -1.82
N ASN A 189 -5.23 0.54 -1.79
CA ASN A 189 -6.05 0.61 -2.98
C ASN A 189 -5.75 1.90 -3.74
N ILE A 190 -5.53 1.76 -5.04
CA ILE A 190 -5.27 2.86 -5.95
C ILE A 190 -6.27 2.84 -7.13
N PRO A 191 -6.50 3.98 -7.81
CA PRO A 191 -7.41 4.04 -8.95
C PRO A 191 -7.05 3.05 -10.07
N ARG A 192 -8.02 2.68 -10.91
CA ARG A 192 -7.81 1.67 -11.97
C ARG A 192 -6.95 2.16 -13.12
N THR A 193 -7.04 3.44 -13.46
CA THR A 193 -6.38 3.98 -14.66
C THR A 193 -5.11 4.76 -14.30
N SER A 194 -4.10 4.73 -15.16
CA SER A 194 -2.85 5.48 -14.98
C SER A 194 -3.08 6.99 -14.85
N ARG A 195 -4.06 7.55 -15.55
CA ARG A 195 -4.45 8.97 -15.42
C ARG A 195 -4.97 9.31 -14.03
N GLU A 196 -5.83 8.48 -13.46
CA GLU A 196 -6.35 8.70 -12.10
C GLU A 196 -5.26 8.46 -11.06
N GLN A 197 -4.41 7.45 -11.24
CA GLN A 197 -3.26 7.19 -10.39
C GLN A 197 -2.28 8.39 -10.38
N PHE A 198 -2.08 9.08 -11.49
CA PHE A 198 -1.23 10.28 -11.52
C PHE A 198 -1.83 11.48 -10.78
N LYS A 199 -3.15 11.50 -10.55
CA LYS A 199 -3.83 12.61 -9.85
C LYS A 199 -3.83 12.47 -8.33
N VAL A 200 -3.37 11.35 -7.80
CA VAL A 200 -3.37 11.05 -6.37
C VAL A 200 -1.96 10.66 -5.89
N GLY A 201 -1.74 10.76 -4.58
CA GLY A 201 -0.42 10.59 -3.98
C GLY A 201 0.44 11.85 -4.05
N ASP A 202 1.62 11.78 -3.44
CA ASP A 202 2.55 12.90 -3.32
C ASP A 202 3.41 13.01 -4.60
N PRO A 203 3.50 14.18 -5.27
CA PRO A 203 4.32 14.33 -6.47
C PRO A 203 5.81 14.23 -6.16
N ILE A 204 6.54 13.46 -6.98
CA ILE A 204 7.97 13.18 -6.80
C ILE A 204 8.74 13.52 -8.09
N GLY A 205 9.85 14.25 -7.96
CA GLY A 205 10.80 14.50 -9.06
C GLY A 205 11.63 13.26 -9.38
N ARG A 206 12.27 13.22 -10.56
CA ARG A 206 13.04 12.04 -11.02
C ARG A 206 14.19 11.71 -10.05
N GLU A 207 14.83 12.75 -9.53
CA GLU A 207 15.95 12.73 -8.60
C GLU A 207 15.57 12.28 -7.18
N ASP A 208 14.29 12.37 -6.82
CA ASP A 208 13.77 12.03 -5.50
C ASP A 208 13.08 10.65 -5.47
N LEU A 209 13.12 9.92 -6.60
CA LEU A 209 12.54 8.59 -6.73
C LEU A 209 13.17 7.60 -5.76
N ARG A 210 12.30 6.86 -5.07
CA ARG A 210 12.64 5.77 -4.16
C ARG A 210 11.87 4.53 -4.54
N ASP A 211 12.38 3.38 -4.11
CA ASP A 211 11.74 2.09 -4.33
C ASP A 211 10.24 2.15 -4.04
N GLY A 212 9.45 1.61 -4.96
CA GLY A 212 8.00 1.57 -4.85
C GLY A 212 7.29 2.80 -5.41
N ASP A 213 7.95 3.94 -5.60
CA ASP A 213 7.32 5.10 -6.25
C ASP A 213 6.79 4.74 -7.64
N LEU A 214 5.65 5.32 -8.01
CA LEU A 214 5.09 5.13 -9.33
C LEU A 214 5.69 6.13 -10.30
N VAL A 215 6.19 5.65 -11.44
CA VAL A 215 6.70 6.49 -12.53
C VAL A 215 5.69 6.55 -13.67
N PHE A 216 5.38 7.76 -14.13
CA PHE A 216 4.34 7.98 -15.13
C PHE A 216 4.90 8.56 -16.41
N PHE A 217 4.29 8.15 -17.53
CA PHE A 217 4.68 8.59 -18.85
C PHE A 217 3.46 9.01 -19.68
N GLY A 218 3.65 10.01 -20.53
CA GLY A 218 2.56 10.63 -21.27
C GLY A 218 3.03 11.70 -22.25
N ALA A 219 2.08 12.43 -22.84
CA ALA A 219 2.36 13.64 -23.62
C ALA A 219 2.17 14.93 -22.81
N SER A 220 1.38 14.86 -21.75
CA SER A 220 1.05 15.94 -20.81
C SER A 220 0.41 15.33 -19.55
N ASP A 221 0.21 16.13 -18.52
CA ASP A 221 -0.44 15.70 -17.26
C ASP A 221 -1.86 15.14 -17.48
N ASP A 222 -2.58 15.65 -18.48
CA ASP A 222 -3.91 15.15 -18.87
C ASP A 222 -3.85 13.95 -19.82
N SER A 223 -2.66 13.63 -20.35
CA SER A 223 -2.43 12.61 -21.38
C SER A 223 -1.42 11.57 -20.91
N ILE A 224 -1.56 11.11 -19.67
CA ILE A 224 -0.86 9.93 -19.16
C ILE A 224 -1.35 8.69 -19.90
N ASN A 225 -0.42 7.90 -20.42
CA ASN A 225 -0.70 6.68 -21.17
C ASN A 225 0.02 5.44 -20.61
N HIS A 226 0.96 5.62 -19.68
CA HIS A 226 1.74 4.51 -19.14
C HIS A 226 2.20 4.77 -17.71
N VAL A 227 2.39 3.69 -16.95
CA VAL A 227 2.84 3.71 -15.54
C VAL A 227 3.70 2.48 -15.24
N GLY A 228 4.61 2.62 -14.29
CA GLY A 228 5.38 1.51 -13.71
C GLY A 228 5.78 1.77 -12.26
N ILE A 229 6.40 0.78 -11.63
CA ILE A 229 6.88 0.85 -10.24
C ILE A 229 8.39 0.95 -10.27
N TYR A 230 8.93 2.02 -9.68
CA TYR A 230 10.36 2.22 -9.54
C TYR A 230 10.97 1.17 -8.61
N VAL A 231 12.10 0.59 -9.01
CA VAL A 231 12.80 -0.49 -8.29
C VAL A 231 14.27 -0.16 -8.03
N GLY A 232 14.59 1.13 -7.97
CA GLY A 232 15.94 1.61 -7.70
C GLY A 232 16.81 1.71 -8.95
N ASP A 233 17.95 2.38 -8.82
CA ASP A 233 19.00 2.49 -9.84
C ASP A 233 18.52 2.95 -11.23
N GLY A 234 17.56 3.88 -11.29
CA GLY A 234 17.01 4.33 -12.57
C GLY A 234 16.14 3.30 -13.28
N ARG A 235 15.74 2.21 -12.61
CA ARG A 235 14.95 1.10 -13.20
C ARG A 235 13.55 1.05 -12.65
N PHE A 236 12.64 0.47 -13.44
CA PHE A 236 11.25 0.28 -13.05
C PHE A 236 10.67 -0.97 -13.69
N VAL A 237 9.69 -1.59 -13.02
CA VAL A 237 8.91 -2.70 -13.56
C VAL A 237 7.61 -2.16 -14.16
N HIS A 238 7.22 -2.66 -15.32
CA HIS A 238 5.99 -2.26 -15.99
C HIS A 238 5.44 -3.36 -16.90
N ALA A 239 4.14 -3.28 -17.20
CA ALA A 239 3.52 -4.02 -18.30
C ALA A 239 3.53 -3.14 -19.57
N PRO A 240 4.43 -3.38 -20.55
CA PRO A 240 4.75 -2.42 -21.60
C PRO A 240 3.63 -2.21 -22.64
N ARG A 241 3.25 -3.28 -23.35
CA ARG A 241 2.31 -3.24 -24.48
C ARG A 241 1.99 -4.65 -24.94
N ARG A 242 0.98 -4.77 -25.81
CA ARG A 242 0.57 -6.04 -26.45
C ARG A 242 1.76 -6.71 -27.15
N GLY A 243 1.87 -8.03 -26.96
CA GLY A 243 2.92 -8.86 -27.55
C GLY A 243 4.24 -8.84 -26.78
N ASP A 244 4.21 -8.35 -25.54
CA ASP A 244 5.36 -8.25 -24.64
C ASP A 244 4.88 -8.54 -23.21
N ASP A 245 5.81 -8.84 -22.34
CA ASP A 245 5.54 -9.28 -20.96
C ASP A 245 5.93 -8.19 -19.97
N ILE A 246 5.42 -8.29 -18.74
CA ILE A 246 5.89 -7.46 -17.63
C ILE A 246 7.40 -7.64 -17.50
N LYS A 247 8.14 -6.54 -17.45
CA LYS A 247 9.61 -6.55 -17.46
C LYS A 247 10.18 -5.35 -16.71
N VAL A 248 11.48 -5.43 -16.47
CA VAL A 248 12.30 -4.31 -15.96
C VAL A 248 12.80 -3.50 -17.15
N SER A 249 12.63 -2.19 -17.10
CA SER A 249 13.18 -1.23 -18.06
C SER A 249 13.97 -0.13 -17.35
N SER A 250 14.81 0.57 -18.10
CA SER A 250 15.55 1.73 -17.61
C SER A 250 14.82 3.03 -17.95
N LEU A 251 14.76 3.97 -17.00
CA LEU A 251 14.29 5.33 -17.22
C LEU A 251 15.16 6.10 -18.23
N ASP A 252 16.37 5.63 -18.49
CA ASP A 252 17.30 6.24 -19.43
C ASP A 252 17.08 5.79 -20.89
N GLU A 253 16.20 4.81 -21.13
CA GLU A 253 15.80 4.48 -22.50
C GLU A 253 15.12 5.70 -23.16
N ASN A 254 15.40 5.91 -24.45
CA ASN A 254 15.01 7.14 -25.16
C ASN A 254 13.51 7.48 -25.04
N TYR A 255 12.65 6.46 -25.12
CA TYR A 255 11.21 6.64 -24.96
C TYR A 255 10.85 7.15 -23.55
N PHE A 256 11.38 6.50 -22.51
CA PHE A 256 11.06 6.84 -21.12
C PHE A 256 11.66 8.18 -20.70
N THR A 257 12.86 8.52 -21.17
CA THR A 257 13.44 9.85 -20.97
C THR A 257 12.56 10.94 -21.58
N THR A 258 12.09 10.74 -22.82
CA THR A 258 11.30 11.76 -23.54
C THR A 258 9.88 11.91 -22.99
N ARG A 259 9.32 10.85 -22.41
CA ARG A 259 7.90 10.81 -22.00
C ARG A 259 7.68 10.89 -20.49
N PHE A 260 8.73 11.03 -19.69
CA PHE A 260 8.61 11.07 -18.24
C PHE A 260 7.82 12.30 -17.79
N MET A 261 6.72 12.07 -17.08
CA MET A 261 5.84 13.14 -16.58
C MET A 261 6.04 13.42 -15.09
N GLY A 262 6.61 12.47 -14.35
CA GLY A 262 6.85 12.60 -12.91
C GLY A 262 6.57 11.31 -12.15
N GLY A 263 6.94 11.33 -10.87
CA GLY A 263 6.67 10.28 -9.90
C GLY A 263 5.44 10.57 -9.03
N ARG A 264 4.88 9.52 -8.44
CA ARG A 264 3.97 9.62 -7.29
C ARG A 264 4.35 8.66 -6.18
N ARG A 265 4.33 9.16 -4.94
CA ARG A 265 4.53 8.37 -3.72
C ARG A 265 3.23 8.19 -2.97
N TYR A 266 2.99 6.96 -2.53
CA TYR A 266 1.72 6.52 -1.95
C TYR A 266 1.86 6.01 -0.50
N PHE A 267 3.09 5.72 -0.06
CA PHE A 267 3.44 5.38 1.32
C PHE A 267 3.93 6.63 2.05
#